data_AF-A0A0F9KVD5-F1
#
_entry.id   AF-A0A0F9KVD5-F1
#
_cell.length_a   1.000
_cell.length_b   1.000
_cell.length_c   1.000
_cell.angle_alpha   90.00
_cell.angle_beta   90.00
_cell.angle_gamma   90.00
#
_symmetry.space_group_name_H-M   'P 1'
#
loop_
_entity.id
_entity.type
_entity.pdbx_description
1 polymer ?
#
loop_
_entity_poly.entity_id
_entity_poly.type
_entity_poly.pdbx_seq_one_letter_code
_entity_poly.pdbx_strand_id
1 'polypeptide(L)'
;MNNNFKMVAKTMFGFEEILAKEIRNLGCADVKEGVRSVTFEGDTGFMYKANLCLRTAIKIIKPIHSFSVRNEDDLYKKIYAMEWSEFLSIDTTFAIDTTVNSENFTHSLYVSQKVKDAIVDRFRDMDGSRPDVDVKNPDVRINIHINDRLCTVSLDSSGRSLHHRGYRTATNIAPINEVLAAGLLLLSGWDGQSDFLDPMCGSGTFLTEAAMIACNIPANINRKAFAFEKWHDFDAKKNLLIKKLGGKYEI
;
A
#
# COMPACT_ATOMS: atom_id res chain seq x y z
N MET A 1 -17.32 -1.26 17.36
CA MET A 1 -17.29 -2.58 16.68
C MET A 1 -16.01 -2.64 15.88
N ASN A 2 -15.11 -3.58 16.18
CA ASN A 2 -13.89 -3.80 15.40
C ASN A 2 -14.28 -4.46 14.07
N ASN A 3 -14.51 -3.66 13.03
CA ASN A 3 -14.63 -4.19 11.68
C ASN A 3 -13.21 -4.46 11.17
N ASN A 4 -12.70 -5.65 11.50
CA ASN A 4 -11.51 -6.16 10.85
C ASN A 4 -11.81 -6.39 9.37
N PHE A 5 -10.84 -6.06 8.53
CA PHE A 5 -10.90 -6.31 7.11
C PHE A 5 -9.56 -6.86 6.63
N LYS A 6 -9.63 -7.56 5.50
CA LYS A 6 -8.47 -8.14 4.84
C LYS A 6 -7.63 -7.04 4.19
N MET A 7 -6.31 -7.18 4.29
CA MET A 7 -5.31 -6.32 3.68
C MET A 7 -4.24 -7.18 3.02
N VAL A 8 -3.54 -6.59 2.05
CA VAL A 8 -2.40 -7.21 1.37
C VAL A 8 -1.24 -6.23 1.41
N ALA A 9 -0.14 -6.61 2.07
CA ALA A 9 1.13 -5.91 1.99
C ALA A 9 1.94 -6.49 0.83
N LYS A 10 2.24 -5.68 -0.19
CA LYS A 10 3.13 -6.07 -1.29
C LYS A 10 4.59 -5.89 -0.84
N THR A 11 5.48 -6.80 -1.23
CA THR A 11 6.91 -6.78 -0.90
C THR A 11 7.78 -7.24 -2.07
N MET A 12 9.10 -7.28 -1.87
CA MET A 12 10.05 -7.86 -2.82
C MET A 12 10.00 -9.39 -2.74
N PHE A 13 10.43 -10.05 -3.81
CA PHE A 13 10.57 -11.51 -3.81
C PHE A 13 11.63 -11.94 -2.79
N GLY A 14 11.32 -12.93 -1.96
CA GLY A 14 12.17 -13.42 -0.88
C GLY A 14 12.01 -12.66 0.45
N PHE A 15 11.19 -11.60 0.50
CA PHE A 15 10.95 -10.80 1.71
C PHE A 15 9.62 -11.12 2.39
N GLU A 16 8.89 -12.13 1.92
CA GLU A 16 7.56 -12.47 2.41
C GLU A 16 7.60 -12.96 3.86
N GLU A 17 8.58 -13.80 4.22
CA GLU A 17 8.75 -14.32 5.58
C GLU A 17 9.08 -13.20 6.58
N ILE A 18 10.05 -12.32 6.24
CA ILE A 18 10.44 -11.21 7.12
C ILE A 18 9.30 -10.19 7.27
N LEU A 19 8.55 -9.92 6.21
CA LEU A 19 7.37 -9.05 6.27
C LEU A 19 6.27 -9.68 7.13
N ALA A 20 6.04 -10.98 7.00
CA ALA A 20 5.07 -11.70 7.82
C ALA A 20 5.46 -11.64 9.31
N LYS A 21 6.74 -11.78 9.62
CA LYS A 21 7.27 -11.58 10.97
C LYS A 21 7.04 -10.16 11.48
N GLU A 22 7.32 -9.13 10.67
CA GLU A 22 7.02 -7.73 11.06
C GLU A 22 5.52 -7.54 11.36
N ILE A 23 4.62 -8.04 10.51
CA ILE A 23 3.17 -7.92 10.70
C ILE A 23 2.70 -8.64 11.99
N ARG A 24 3.25 -9.83 12.28
CA ARG A 24 2.97 -10.56 13.53
C ARG A 24 3.46 -9.77 14.74
N ASN A 25 4.67 -9.20 14.68
CA ASN A 25 5.22 -8.37 15.75
C ASN A 25 4.40 -7.08 16.00
N LEU A 26 3.75 -6.53 14.97
CA LEU A 26 2.83 -5.41 15.14
C LEU A 26 1.51 -5.79 15.84
N GLY A 27 1.24 -7.09 16.02
CA GLY A 27 0.10 -7.63 16.76
C GLY A 27 -0.97 -8.31 15.92
N CYS A 28 -0.70 -8.66 14.66
CA CYS A 28 -1.67 -9.38 13.82
C CYS A 28 -1.46 -10.90 13.88
N ALA A 29 -2.53 -11.65 14.13
CA ALA A 29 -2.48 -13.11 14.27
C ALA A 29 -2.66 -13.85 12.93
N ASP A 30 -3.66 -13.50 12.12
CA ASP A 30 -3.90 -14.15 10.82
C ASP A 30 -3.01 -13.52 9.76
N VAL A 31 -1.86 -14.15 9.50
CA VAL A 31 -0.84 -13.69 8.56
C VAL A 31 -0.49 -14.83 7.61
N LYS A 32 -0.78 -14.64 6.33
CA LYS A 32 -0.59 -15.63 5.27
C LYS A 32 0.38 -15.09 4.22
N GLU A 33 1.49 -15.78 4.06
CA GLU A 33 2.49 -15.49 3.04
C GLU A 33 1.97 -15.91 1.66
N GLY A 34 2.26 -15.10 0.66
CA GLY A 34 1.99 -15.38 -0.75
C GLY A 34 3.25 -15.11 -1.57
N VAL A 35 3.11 -15.00 -2.89
CA VAL A 35 4.24 -14.58 -3.74
C VAL A 35 4.28 -13.06 -3.78
N ARG A 36 5.42 -12.48 -3.37
CA ARG A 36 5.67 -11.02 -3.29
C ARG A 36 4.63 -10.25 -2.47
N SER A 37 3.95 -10.94 -1.56
CA SER A 37 2.88 -10.35 -0.76
C SER A 37 2.63 -11.13 0.51
N VAL A 38 2.10 -10.43 1.51
CA VAL A 38 1.60 -11.02 2.75
C VAL A 38 0.19 -10.50 2.98
N THR A 39 -0.73 -11.43 3.16
CA THR A 39 -2.14 -11.16 3.46
C THR A 39 -2.37 -11.21 4.95
N PHE A 40 -3.12 -10.26 5.49
CA PHE A 40 -3.43 -10.18 6.91
C PHE A 40 -4.76 -9.49 7.17
N GLU A 41 -5.27 -9.57 8.39
CA GLU A 41 -6.53 -8.94 8.79
C GLU A 41 -6.35 -7.98 9.97
N GLY A 42 -7.03 -6.85 9.93
CA GLY A 42 -6.97 -5.86 11.01
C GLY A 42 -7.98 -4.75 10.83
N ASP A 43 -8.11 -3.90 11.84
CA ASP A 43 -8.98 -2.74 11.79
C ASP A 43 -8.29 -1.54 11.09
N THR A 44 -9.02 -0.43 10.96
CA THR A 44 -8.47 0.81 10.40
C THR A 44 -7.25 1.32 11.16
N GLY A 45 -7.21 1.15 12.49
CA GLY A 45 -6.04 1.51 13.30
C GLY A 45 -4.81 0.69 12.92
N PHE A 46 -4.97 -0.62 12.75
CA PHE A 46 -3.89 -1.49 12.31
C PHE A 46 -3.41 -1.12 10.90
N MET A 47 -4.31 -0.75 9.97
CA MET A 47 -3.91 -0.27 8.64
C MET A 47 -3.01 0.98 8.71
N TYR A 48 -3.34 1.95 9.56
CA TYR A 48 -2.50 3.15 9.77
C TYR A 48 -1.14 2.76 10.39
N LYS A 49 -1.15 1.87 11.39
CA LYS A 49 0.06 1.36 12.04
C LYS A 49 0.96 0.61 11.05
N ALA A 50 0.39 -0.23 10.19
CA ALA A 50 1.10 -0.99 9.16
C ALA A 50 1.80 -0.06 8.16
N ASN A 51 1.10 0.96 7.65
CA ASN A 51 1.69 1.97 6.77
C ASN A 51 2.83 2.75 7.45
N LEU A 52 2.71 3.04 8.74
CA LEU A 52 3.72 3.79 9.48
C LEU A 52 4.97 2.95 9.81
N CYS A 53 4.79 1.69 10.20
CA CYS A 53 5.83 0.93 10.90
C CYS A 53 6.54 -0.11 10.03
N LEU A 54 5.86 -0.72 9.04
CA LEU A 54 6.45 -1.81 8.25
C LEU A 54 7.62 -1.30 7.39
N ARG A 55 8.79 -1.94 7.56
CA ARG A 55 10.01 -1.61 6.82
C ARG A 55 10.08 -2.39 5.52
N THR A 56 9.65 -3.64 5.50
CA THR A 56 9.80 -4.49 4.32
C THR A 56 8.60 -4.45 3.36
N ALA A 57 7.54 -3.70 3.70
CA ALA A 57 6.40 -3.48 2.79
C ALA A 57 6.68 -2.37 1.76
N ILE A 58 6.20 -2.57 0.54
CA ILE A 58 6.25 -1.60 -0.58
C ILE A 58 4.93 -0.82 -0.68
N LYS A 59 3.79 -1.48 -0.45
CA LYS A 59 2.44 -0.89 -0.44
C LYS A 59 1.51 -1.72 0.45
N ILE A 60 0.54 -1.08 1.08
CA ILE A 60 -0.56 -1.70 1.83
C ILE A 60 -1.86 -1.48 1.06
N ILE A 61 -2.44 -2.57 0.58
CA ILE A 61 -3.62 -2.60 -0.27
C ILE A 61 -4.82 -3.13 0.54
N LYS A 62 -5.96 -2.44 0.45
CA LYS A 62 -7.24 -2.82 1.07
C LYS A 62 -8.21 -3.32 0.00
N PRO A 63 -8.36 -4.64 -0.21
CA PRO A 63 -9.42 -5.18 -1.06
C PRO A 63 -10.80 -4.72 -0.60
N ILE A 64 -11.62 -4.24 -1.55
CA ILE A 64 -12.99 -3.78 -1.29
C ILE A 64 -14.04 -4.66 -1.97
N HIS A 65 -13.70 -5.24 -3.13
CA HIS A 65 -14.61 -6.12 -3.84
C HIS A 65 -13.86 -7.16 -4.67
N SER A 66 -14.42 -8.36 -4.78
CA SER A 66 -13.88 -9.44 -5.59
C SER A 66 -14.99 -10.14 -6.34
N PHE A 67 -14.82 -10.35 -7.64
CA PHE A 67 -15.82 -10.99 -8.49
C PHE A 67 -15.16 -11.68 -9.68
N SER A 68 -15.84 -12.70 -10.20
CA SER A 68 -15.39 -13.33 -11.44
C SER A 68 -15.70 -12.43 -12.64
N VAL A 69 -14.83 -12.37 -13.64
CA VAL A 69 -14.99 -11.63 -14.89
C VAL A 69 -14.71 -12.54 -16.08
N ARG A 70 -15.51 -12.40 -17.14
CA ARG A 70 -15.36 -13.21 -18.37
C ARG A 70 -14.66 -12.46 -19.50
N ASN A 71 -14.99 -11.18 -19.64
CA ASN A 71 -14.50 -10.28 -20.67
C ASN A 71 -14.62 -8.83 -20.19
N GLU A 72 -14.24 -7.88 -21.05
CA GLU A 72 -14.19 -6.46 -20.74
C GLU A 72 -15.56 -5.83 -20.54
N ASP A 73 -16.58 -6.30 -21.25
CA ASP A 73 -17.96 -5.82 -21.09
C ASP A 73 -18.56 -6.27 -19.74
N ASP A 74 -18.27 -7.51 -19.32
CA ASP A 74 -18.64 -8.03 -18.01
C ASP A 74 -17.90 -7.29 -16.88
N LEU A 75 -16.61 -7.00 -17.08
CA LEU A 75 -15.84 -6.16 -16.16
C LEU A 75 -16.46 -4.76 -16.05
N TYR A 76 -16.75 -4.11 -17.18
CA TYR A 76 -17.36 -2.78 -17.20
C TYR A 76 -18.67 -2.75 -16.42
N LYS A 77 -19.59 -3.69 -16.70
CA LYS A 77 -20.90 -3.76 -16.03
C LYS A 77 -20.76 -3.95 -14.52
N LYS A 78 -19.84 -4.81 -14.08
CA LYS A 78 -19.62 -5.08 -12.65
C LYS A 78 -18.99 -3.89 -11.93
N ILE A 79 -18.03 -3.22 -12.56
CA ILE A 79 -17.44 -1.99 -12.03
C ILE A 79 -18.50 -0.88 -11.96
N TYR A 80 -19.28 -0.68 -13.02
CA TYR A 80 -20.34 0.32 -13.06
C TYR A 80 -21.38 0.12 -11.95
N ALA A 81 -21.72 -1.14 -11.63
CA ALA A 81 -22.72 -1.48 -10.61
C ALA A 81 -22.24 -1.30 -9.15
N MET A 82 -20.96 -1.01 -8.91
CA MET A 82 -20.46 -0.80 -7.55
C MET A 82 -20.90 0.56 -6.97
N GLU A 83 -21.13 0.62 -5.66
CA GLU A 83 -21.45 1.85 -4.94
C GLU A 83 -20.19 2.69 -4.69
N TRP A 84 -19.70 3.34 -5.74
CA TRP A 84 -18.47 4.15 -5.69
C TRP A 84 -18.56 5.37 -4.78
N SER A 85 -19.76 5.83 -4.45
CA SER A 85 -20.00 6.93 -3.50
C SER A 85 -19.49 6.63 -2.09
N GLU A 86 -19.25 5.36 -1.73
CA GLU A 86 -18.60 4.98 -0.48
C GLU A 86 -17.09 5.32 -0.45
N PHE A 87 -16.46 5.48 -1.61
CA PHE A 87 -15.00 5.62 -1.75
C PHE A 87 -14.56 6.90 -2.46
N LEU A 88 -15.40 7.42 -3.35
CA LEU A 88 -15.15 8.58 -4.20
C LEU A 88 -16.30 9.58 -4.07
N SER A 89 -15.98 10.85 -4.28
CA SER A 89 -16.96 11.92 -4.47
C SER A 89 -16.61 12.74 -5.71
N ILE A 90 -17.50 13.65 -6.10
CA ILE A 90 -17.30 14.53 -7.24
C ILE A 90 -16.03 15.38 -7.15
N ASP A 91 -15.64 15.74 -5.92
CA ASP A 91 -14.51 16.61 -5.63
C ASP A 91 -13.19 15.82 -5.46
N THR A 92 -13.25 14.48 -5.48
CA THR A 92 -12.05 13.64 -5.33
C THR A 92 -11.45 13.29 -6.68
N THR A 93 -10.12 13.32 -6.75
CA THR A 93 -9.38 12.81 -7.89
C THR A 93 -9.02 11.33 -7.71
N PHE A 94 -9.02 10.56 -8.80
CA PHE A 94 -8.62 9.15 -8.72
C PHE A 94 -7.67 8.70 -9.84
N ALA A 95 -7.00 7.58 -9.61
CA ALA A 95 -6.20 6.88 -10.62
C ALA A 95 -6.37 5.37 -10.52
N ILE A 96 -6.17 4.66 -11.62
CA ILE A 96 -6.30 3.20 -11.70
C ILE A 96 -4.97 2.56 -12.07
N ASP A 97 -4.47 1.70 -11.18
CA ASP A 97 -3.33 0.82 -11.43
C ASP A 97 -3.85 -0.60 -11.66
N THR A 98 -3.65 -1.14 -12.86
CA THR A 98 -4.08 -2.49 -13.21
C THR A 98 -2.89 -3.44 -13.30
N THR A 99 -3.03 -4.62 -12.70
CA THR A 99 -2.16 -5.78 -12.91
C THR A 99 -3.00 -6.93 -13.41
N VAL A 100 -2.58 -7.54 -14.52
CA VAL A 100 -3.34 -8.59 -15.19
C VAL A 100 -2.46 -9.80 -15.40
N ASN A 101 -2.98 -10.97 -15.05
CA ASN A 101 -2.46 -12.28 -15.35
C ASN A 101 -3.64 -13.16 -15.82
N SER A 102 -3.99 -13.08 -17.10
CA SER A 102 -5.15 -13.78 -17.67
C SER A 102 -4.95 -13.98 -19.16
N GLU A 103 -5.52 -15.04 -19.73
CA GLU A 103 -5.55 -15.24 -21.18
C GLU A 103 -6.53 -14.29 -21.88
N ASN A 104 -7.64 -13.95 -21.20
CA ASN A 104 -8.71 -13.13 -21.77
C ASN A 104 -8.39 -11.64 -21.72
N PHE A 105 -7.60 -11.20 -20.74
CA PHE A 105 -7.23 -9.80 -20.56
C PHE A 105 -5.72 -9.68 -20.85
N THR A 106 -5.37 -9.14 -22.01
CA THR A 106 -3.96 -9.07 -22.45
C THR A 106 -3.30 -7.72 -22.21
N HIS A 107 -4.10 -6.66 -22.06
CA HIS A 107 -3.61 -5.28 -21.97
C HIS A 107 -4.10 -4.56 -20.71
N SER A 108 -3.21 -4.39 -19.73
CA SER A 108 -3.51 -3.72 -18.46
C SER A 108 -3.98 -2.27 -18.62
N LEU A 109 -3.42 -1.52 -19.58
CA LEU A 109 -3.83 -0.14 -19.86
C LEU A 109 -5.27 -0.07 -20.39
N TYR A 110 -5.67 -1.02 -21.24
CA TYR A 110 -7.04 -1.08 -21.76
C TYR A 110 -8.04 -1.39 -20.64
N VAL A 111 -7.70 -2.34 -19.76
CA VAL A 111 -8.48 -2.62 -18.54
C VAL A 111 -8.59 -1.38 -17.66
N SER A 112 -7.50 -0.65 -17.41
CA SER A 112 -7.54 0.61 -16.66
C SER A 112 -8.48 1.63 -17.30
N GLN A 113 -8.46 1.77 -18.63
CA GLN A 113 -9.37 2.69 -19.33
C GLN A 113 -10.83 2.28 -19.17
N LYS A 114 -11.15 0.99 -19.33
CA LYS A 114 -12.52 0.47 -19.16
C LYS A 114 -13.06 0.67 -17.75
N VAL A 115 -12.23 0.42 -16.73
CA VAL A 115 -12.59 0.66 -15.33
C VAL A 115 -12.82 2.15 -15.09
N LYS A 116 -11.95 3.02 -15.63
CA LYS A 116 -12.08 4.47 -15.52
C LYS A 116 -13.39 4.96 -16.11
N ASP A 117 -13.72 4.50 -17.32
CA ASP A 117 -14.95 4.88 -18.02
C ASP A 117 -16.18 4.42 -17.22
N ALA A 118 -16.20 3.17 -16.73
CA ALA A 118 -17.29 2.64 -15.92
C ALA A 118 -17.54 3.44 -14.63
N ILE A 119 -16.48 3.87 -13.94
CA ILE A 119 -16.60 4.72 -12.73
C ILE A 119 -17.14 6.10 -13.11
N VAL A 120 -16.57 6.73 -14.14
CA VAL A 120 -16.97 8.07 -14.59
C VAL A 120 -18.44 8.09 -15.04
N ASP A 121 -18.86 7.09 -15.82
CA ASP A 121 -20.21 7.00 -16.32
C ASP A 121 -21.20 6.71 -15.18
N ARG A 122 -20.82 5.91 -14.18
CA ARG A 122 -21.63 5.70 -12.96
C ARG A 122 -21.90 7.02 -12.22
N PHE A 123 -20.89 7.86 -12.03
CA PHE A 123 -21.10 9.19 -11.41
C PHE A 123 -21.92 10.14 -12.29
N ARG A 124 -21.64 10.14 -13.60
CA ARG A 124 -22.38 10.97 -14.56
C ARG A 124 -23.87 10.65 -14.57
N ASP A 125 -24.22 9.37 -14.52
CA ASP A 125 -25.61 8.93 -14.55
C ASP A 125 -26.36 9.20 -13.24
N MET A 126 -25.65 9.28 -12.10
CA MET A 126 -26.23 9.60 -10.80
C MET A 126 -26.41 11.11 -10.58
N ASP A 127 -25.35 11.90 -10.81
CA ASP A 127 -25.27 13.30 -10.38
C ASP A 127 -25.07 14.29 -11.54
N GLY A 128 -25.04 13.82 -12.80
CA GLY A 128 -24.78 14.63 -13.99
C GLY A 128 -23.34 15.15 -14.11
N SER A 129 -22.49 14.84 -13.13
CA SER A 129 -21.12 15.32 -13.01
C SER A 129 -20.15 14.13 -12.86
N ARG A 130 -18.84 14.34 -13.02
CA ARG A 130 -17.84 13.27 -12.82
C ARG A 130 -16.66 13.70 -11.94
N PRO A 131 -16.04 12.76 -11.21
CA PRO A 131 -14.74 12.98 -10.60
C PRO A 131 -13.62 13.10 -11.66
N ASP A 132 -12.58 13.84 -11.33
CA ASP A 132 -11.41 14.02 -12.18
C ASP A 132 -10.34 12.92 -11.99
N VAL A 133 -9.49 12.73 -13.00
CA VAL A 133 -8.41 11.74 -12.97
C VAL A 133 -7.06 12.44 -12.87
N ASP A 134 -6.35 12.25 -11.75
CA ASP A 134 -4.96 12.66 -11.58
C ASP A 134 -4.07 11.43 -11.45
N VAL A 135 -3.32 11.10 -12.51
CA VAL A 135 -2.42 9.94 -12.52
C VAL A 135 -1.20 10.14 -11.60
N LYS A 136 -0.80 11.39 -11.34
CA LYS A 136 0.41 11.74 -10.60
C LYS A 136 0.17 11.80 -9.11
N ASN A 137 -0.84 12.54 -8.64
CA ASN A 137 -1.13 12.72 -7.22
C ASN A 137 -2.63 12.56 -6.90
N PRO A 138 -3.24 11.40 -7.21
CA PRO A 138 -4.65 11.16 -6.94
C PRO A 138 -4.96 11.21 -5.45
N ASP A 139 -6.20 11.52 -5.11
CA ASP A 139 -6.71 11.37 -3.76
C ASP A 139 -6.97 9.88 -3.45
N VAL A 140 -7.53 9.16 -4.41
CA VAL A 140 -7.80 7.73 -4.31
C VAL A 140 -7.14 6.96 -5.45
N ARG A 141 -6.33 5.96 -5.10
CA ARG A 141 -5.69 5.08 -6.08
C ARG A 141 -6.32 3.69 -5.99
N ILE A 142 -7.00 3.31 -7.07
CA ILE A 142 -7.72 2.04 -7.20
C ILE A 142 -6.77 1.03 -7.85
N ASN A 143 -6.56 -0.10 -7.20
CA ASN A 143 -5.80 -1.21 -7.75
C ASN A 143 -6.76 -2.29 -8.27
N ILE A 144 -6.63 -2.61 -9.56
CA ILE A 144 -7.36 -3.69 -10.21
C ILE A 144 -6.38 -4.83 -10.43
N HIS A 145 -6.65 -5.97 -9.80
CA HIS A 145 -5.86 -7.18 -9.98
C HIS A 145 -6.73 -8.27 -10.58
N ILE A 146 -6.42 -8.67 -11.81
CA ILE A 146 -7.09 -9.77 -12.50
C ILE A 146 -6.13 -10.95 -12.56
N ASN A 147 -6.50 -12.06 -11.95
CA ASN A 147 -5.78 -13.32 -12.04
C ASN A 147 -6.73 -14.40 -12.55
N ASP A 148 -6.43 -14.96 -13.72
CA ASP A 148 -7.32 -15.79 -14.51
C ASP A 148 -8.69 -15.10 -14.72
N ARG A 149 -9.75 -15.57 -14.06
CA ARG A 149 -11.10 -14.98 -14.11
C ARG A 149 -11.48 -14.22 -12.85
N LEU A 150 -10.61 -14.10 -11.85
CA LEU A 150 -10.92 -13.39 -10.61
C LEU A 150 -10.39 -11.96 -10.68
N CYS A 151 -11.30 -10.99 -10.67
CA CYS A 151 -10.99 -9.58 -10.51
C CYS A 151 -11.10 -9.20 -9.04
N THR A 152 -10.07 -8.54 -8.50
CA THR A 152 -10.09 -7.93 -7.17
C THR A 152 -9.86 -6.43 -7.31
N VAL A 153 -10.82 -5.66 -6.81
CA VAL A 153 -10.79 -4.20 -6.73
C VAL A 153 -10.35 -3.83 -5.31
N SER A 154 -9.33 -2.98 -5.22
CA SER A 154 -8.73 -2.59 -3.96
C SER A 154 -8.39 -1.10 -3.91
N LEU A 155 -8.24 -0.56 -2.71
CA LEU A 155 -7.72 0.79 -2.46
C LEU A 155 -6.27 0.73 -1.97
N ASP A 156 -5.41 1.59 -2.51
CA ASP A 156 -4.03 1.75 -2.04
C ASP A 156 -3.97 2.77 -0.90
N SER A 157 -3.72 2.28 0.32
CA SER A 157 -3.65 3.12 1.52
C SER A 157 -2.31 3.85 1.67
N SER A 158 -1.25 3.37 1.00
CA SER A 158 0.10 3.92 1.10
C SER A 158 0.31 5.12 0.18
N GLY A 159 -0.28 5.09 -1.01
CA GLY A 159 -0.07 6.07 -2.08
C GLY A 159 1.27 5.86 -2.79
N ARG A 160 2.21 6.80 -2.62
CA ARG A 160 3.58 6.56 -3.10
C ARG A 160 4.16 5.34 -2.39
N SER A 161 5.01 4.58 -3.09
CA SER A 161 5.60 3.38 -2.49
C SER A 161 6.29 3.71 -1.16
N LEU A 162 6.17 2.80 -0.20
CA LEU A 162 6.67 2.95 1.15
C LEU A 162 8.20 3.08 1.20
N HIS A 163 8.95 2.58 0.20
CA HIS A 163 10.40 2.82 0.15
C HIS A 163 10.77 4.30 0.17
N HIS A 164 9.90 5.20 -0.30
CA HIS A 164 10.11 6.64 -0.13
C HIS A 164 9.83 7.06 1.33
N ARG A 165 10.80 6.87 2.23
CA ARG A 165 10.64 7.18 3.67
C ARG A 165 10.50 8.66 3.99
N GLY A 166 10.97 9.52 3.09
CA GLY A 166 10.92 10.99 3.23
C GLY A 166 12.18 11.64 3.79
N TYR A 167 13.18 10.85 4.24
CA TYR A 167 14.46 11.41 4.71
C TYR A 167 15.43 11.76 3.58
N ARG A 168 15.26 11.19 2.37
CA ARG A 168 16.17 11.41 1.25
C ARG A 168 15.92 12.79 0.65
N THR A 169 16.86 13.71 0.84
CA THR A 169 16.82 15.09 0.30
C THR A 169 17.55 15.23 -1.03
N ALA A 170 18.62 14.46 -1.24
CA ALA A 170 19.39 14.42 -2.49
C ALA A 170 19.48 12.97 -3.00
N THR A 171 19.07 12.76 -4.25
CA THR A 171 19.31 11.49 -4.95
C THR A 171 20.69 11.53 -5.60
N ASN A 172 21.65 10.79 -5.03
CA ASN A 172 22.81 10.33 -5.79
C ASN A 172 22.34 9.50 -6.99
N ILE A 173 23.24 9.20 -7.92
CA ILE A 173 22.97 8.36 -9.08
C ILE A 173 22.70 6.92 -8.57
N ALA A 174 21.44 6.49 -8.59
CA ALA A 174 20.98 5.13 -8.25
C ALA A 174 21.21 4.65 -6.78
N PRO A 175 20.58 5.28 -5.76
CA PRO A 175 20.61 4.74 -4.42
C PRO A 175 19.79 3.45 -4.31
N ILE A 176 20.23 2.53 -3.45
CA ILE A 176 19.47 1.30 -3.16
C ILE A 176 18.09 1.65 -2.60
N ASN A 177 17.11 0.81 -2.93
CA ASN A 177 15.76 0.91 -2.41
C ASN A 177 15.77 0.69 -0.88
N GLU A 178 15.13 1.60 -0.13
CA GLU A 178 15.08 1.59 1.33
C GLU A 178 14.43 0.31 1.90
N VAL A 179 13.41 -0.23 1.22
CA VAL A 179 12.80 -1.52 1.57
C VAL A 179 13.82 -2.65 1.44
N LEU A 180 14.59 -2.66 0.34
CA LEU A 180 15.64 -3.67 0.10
C LEU A 180 16.72 -3.60 1.17
N ALA A 181 17.21 -2.39 1.49
CA ALA A 181 18.22 -2.19 2.52
C ALA A 181 17.74 -2.68 3.89
N ALA A 182 16.53 -2.29 4.31
CA ALA A 182 15.96 -2.75 5.57
C ALA A 182 15.78 -4.28 5.63
N GLY A 183 15.29 -4.89 4.54
CA GLY A 183 15.14 -6.34 4.52
C GLY A 183 16.46 -7.10 4.54
N LEU A 184 17.51 -6.60 3.85
CA LEU A 184 18.85 -7.17 3.93
C LEU A 184 19.45 -7.07 5.34
N LEU A 185 19.24 -5.95 6.04
CA LEU A 185 19.65 -5.81 7.44
C LEU A 185 18.95 -6.85 8.32
N LEU A 186 17.64 -7.01 8.19
CA LEU A 186 16.86 -7.99 8.95
C LEU A 186 17.29 -9.43 8.64
N LEU A 187 17.61 -9.73 7.38
CA LEU A 187 18.09 -11.05 6.95
C LEU A 187 19.52 -11.34 7.41
N SER A 188 20.35 -10.32 7.63
CA SER A 188 21.72 -10.49 8.13
C SER A 188 21.79 -11.04 9.56
N GLY A 189 20.69 -10.96 10.30
CA GLY A 189 20.63 -11.33 11.72
C GLY A 189 21.17 -10.25 12.67
N TRP A 190 21.52 -9.06 12.17
CA TRP A 190 21.91 -7.93 13.01
C TRP A 190 20.72 -7.46 13.87
N ASP A 191 20.96 -7.33 15.17
CA ASP A 191 19.93 -7.07 16.20
C ASP A 191 19.88 -5.60 16.67
N GLY A 192 20.70 -4.73 16.08
CA GLY A 192 20.79 -3.33 16.47
C GLY A 192 21.67 -3.05 17.70
N GLN A 193 22.27 -4.06 18.33
CA GLN A 193 23.01 -3.90 19.59
C GLN A 193 24.53 -3.88 19.40
N SER A 194 25.02 -4.30 18.23
CA SER A 194 26.45 -4.33 17.88
C SER A 194 26.81 -3.26 16.84
N ASP A 195 28.10 -2.92 16.79
CA ASP A 195 28.64 -1.99 15.80
C ASP A 195 28.27 -2.43 14.38
N PHE A 196 27.75 -1.50 13.58
CA PHE A 196 27.42 -1.72 12.18
C PHE A 196 28.26 -0.82 11.28
N LEU A 197 28.99 -1.43 10.34
CA LEU A 197 29.89 -0.74 9.42
C LEU A 197 29.49 -1.03 7.97
N ASP A 198 29.22 0.03 7.20
CA ASP A 198 29.10 -0.03 5.74
C ASP A 198 30.29 0.72 5.11
N PRO A 199 31.34 0.01 4.66
CA PRO A 199 32.56 0.63 4.13
C PRO A 199 32.35 1.27 2.74
N MET A 200 31.20 1.02 2.10
CA MET A 200 30.86 1.54 0.77
C MET A 200 29.48 2.24 0.80
N CYS A 201 29.21 2.99 1.87
CA CYS A 201 27.87 3.45 2.22
C CYS A 201 27.19 4.37 1.21
N GLY A 202 27.93 5.02 0.30
CA GLY A 202 27.40 5.86 -0.75
C GLY A 202 26.43 6.93 -0.23
N SER A 203 25.13 6.75 -0.49
CA SER A 203 24.06 7.64 0.02
C SER A 203 23.66 7.41 1.49
N GLY A 204 24.30 6.48 2.19
CA GLY A 204 24.05 6.15 3.59
C GLY A 204 22.74 5.39 3.84
N THR A 205 22.16 4.74 2.83
CA THR A 205 20.83 4.11 2.96
C THR A 205 20.85 2.96 3.98
N PHE A 206 21.85 2.09 3.98
CA PHE A 206 22.00 1.04 5.00
C PHE A 206 22.18 1.62 6.40
N LEU A 207 23.08 2.59 6.56
CA LEU A 207 23.34 3.23 7.86
C LEU A 207 22.09 3.92 8.43
N THR A 208 21.29 4.55 7.55
CA THR A 208 20.05 5.22 7.95
C THR A 208 19.00 4.20 8.41
N GLU A 209 18.74 3.16 7.61
CA GLU A 209 17.80 2.10 7.99
C GLU A 209 18.27 1.34 9.24
N ALA A 210 19.57 1.08 9.37
CA ALA A 210 20.18 0.45 10.54
C ALA A 210 19.96 1.30 11.80
N ALA A 211 20.23 2.61 11.74
CA ALA A 211 19.97 3.52 12.86
C ALA A 211 18.48 3.57 13.22
N MET A 212 17.58 3.58 12.22
CA MET A 212 16.14 3.55 12.47
C MET A 212 15.67 2.23 13.09
N ILE A 213 16.28 1.10 12.73
CA ILE A 213 16.02 -0.22 13.33
C ILE A 213 16.50 -0.23 14.79
N ALA A 214 17.77 0.12 15.04
CA ALA A 214 18.37 0.11 16.37
C ALA A 214 17.65 1.04 17.36
N CYS A 215 17.22 2.21 16.91
CA CYS A 215 16.46 3.17 17.72
C CYS A 215 14.95 2.89 17.77
N ASN A 216 14.48 1.79 17.16
CA ASN A 216 13.07 1.41 17.07
C ASN A 216 12.15 2.52 16.52
N ILE A 217 12.66 3.28 15.56
CA ILE A 217 11.95 4.40 14.92
C ILE A 217 11.10 3.87 13.77
N PRO A 218 9.79 4.16 13.69
CA PRO A 218 8.94 3.71 12.59
C PRO A 218 9.50 4.09 11.23
N ALA A 219 9.52 3.13 10.30
CA ALA A 219 10.12 3.27 8.96
C ALA A 219 9.67 4.55 8.24
N ASN A 220 8.37 4.85 8.35
CA ASN A 220 7.73 5.86 7.52
C ASN A 220 7.37 7.13 8.30
N ILE A 221 8.02 7.38 9.45
CA ILE A 221 7.73 8.54 10.31
C ILE A 221 7.97 9.90 9.62
N ASN A 222 8.95 9.95 8.71
CA ASN A 222 9.34 11.17 7.99
C ASN A 222 8.52 11.41 6.72
N ARG A 223 7.53 10.55 6.41
CA ARG A 223 6.65 10.75 5.27
C ARG A 223 5.71 11.92 5.52
N LYS A 224 5.54 12.75 4.50
CA LYS A 224 4.64 13.92 4.55
C LYS A 224 3.17 13.51 4.63
N ALA A 225 2.79 12.45 3.91
CA ALA A 225 1.41 11.98 3.86
C ALA A 225 1.32 10.50 3.45
N PHE A 226 0.17 9.90 3.75
CA PHE A 226 -0.28 8.62 3.21
C PHE A 226 -1.58 8.80 2.42
N ALA A 227 -1.90 7.90 1.49
CA ALA A 227 -3.13 8.03 0.69
C ALA A 227 -4.40 7.90 1.53
N PHE A 228 -4.39 7.05 2.56
CA PHE A 228 -5.55 6.90 3.45
C PHE A 228 -5.95 8.19 4.17
N GLU A 229 -5.06 9.18 4.29
CA GLU A 229 -5.34 10.46 4.95
C GLU A 229 -6.31 11.33 4.13
N LYS A 230 -6.55 10.97 2.86
CA LYS A 230 -7.49 11.63 1.95
C LYS A 230 -8.80 10.87 1.77
N TRP A 231 -8.96 9.70 2.39
CA TRP A 231 -10.17 8.89 2.25
C TRP A 231 -11.33 9.48 3.06
N HIS A 232 -12.55 9.24 2.61
CA HIS A 232 -13.76 9.76 3.26
C HIS A 232 -13.92 9.27 4.71
N ASP A 233 -13.45 8.05 5.01
CA ASP A 233 -13.51 7.43 6.34
C ASP A 233 -12.27 7.71 7.21
N PHE A 234 -11.45 8.71 6.85
CA PHE A 234 -10.22 9.02 7.57
C PHE A 234 -10.46 9.52 9.01
N ASP A 235 -9.89 8.81 10.00
CA ASP A 235 -9.91 9.21 11.40
C ASP A 235 -8.60 9.90 11.79
N ALA A 236 -8.59 11.23 11.71
CA ALA A 236 -7.42 12.06 12.03
C ALA A 236 -6.94 11.90 13.49
N LYS A 237 -7.87 11.74 14.43
CA LYS A 237 -7.54 11.58 15.85
C LYS A 237 -6.82 10.25 16.09
N LYS A 238 -7.33 9.18 15.50
CA LYS A 238 -6.70 7.84 15.57
C LYS A 238 -5.33 7.84 14.90
N ASN A 239 -5.19 8.44 13.72
CA ASN A 239 -3.90 8.55 13.03
C ASN A 239 -2.87 9.33 13.88
N LEU A 240 -3.27 10.45 14.48
CA LEU A 240 -2.39 11.23 15.36
C LEU A 240 -1.95 10.43 16.59
N LEU A 241 -2.86 9.68 17.22
CA LEU A 241 -2.54 8.80 18.34
C LEU A 241 -1.52 7.74 17.92
N ILE A 242 -1.72 7.10 16.76
CA ILE A 242 -0.80 6.08 16.23
C ILE A 242 0.57 6.68 15.93
N LYS A 243 0.66 7.89 15.33
CA LYS A 243 1.94 8.57 15.10
C LYS A 243 2.67 8.89 16.42
N LYS A 244 1.95 9.27 17.47
CA LYS A 244 2.53 9.51 18.81
C LYS A 244 3.00 8.24 19.50
N LEU A 245 2.22 7.15 19.39
CA LEU A 245 2.53 5.86 20.01
C LEU A 245 3.61 5.09 19.24
N GLY A 246 3.66 5.22 17.92
CA GLY A 246 4.68 4.59 17.08
C GLY A 246 6.10 5.06 17.41
N GLY A 247 6.28 6.23 18.01
CA GLY A 247 7.58 6.67 18.54
C GLY A 247 8.02 6.00 19.85
N LYS A 248 7.20 5.09 20.39
CA LYS A 248 7.45 4.36 21.65
C LYS A 248 7.10 2.89 21.47
N TYR A 249 7.97 2.13 20.81
CA TYR A 249 7.93 0.67 20.96
C TYR A 249 8.94 0.30 22.04
N GLU A 250 8.44 -0.20 23.18
CA GLU A 250 9.25 -1.00 24.10
C GLU A 250 9.43 -2.39 23.45
N ILE A 251 10.68 -2.84 23.37
CA ILE A 251 11.05 -4.22 23.03
C ILE A 251 11.00 -5.05 24.31
#